data_AF-A0A2H6N710-F1
#
_entry.id   AF-A0A2H6N710-F1
#
_cell.length_a   1.000
_cell.length_b   1.000
_cell.length_c   1.000
_cell.angle_alpha   90.00
_cell.angle_beta   90.00
_cell.angle_gamma   90.00
#
_symmetry.space_group_name_H-M   'P 1'
#
loop_
_entity.id
_entity.type
_entity.pdbx_description
1 polymer ?
#
loop_
_entity_poly.entity_id
_entity_poly.type
_entity_poly.pdbx_seq_one_letter_code
_entity_poly.pdbx_strand_id
1 'polypeptide(L)'
;IMTFKKCCINGNIYGSSNKTECKSMDLSWNKYIDKKLEFYDQLLLDTIRRDEDPVVREYMRLLALCHTVMVEEKESELVYQAASPDEEALVTAARNLGYVFLSRTQDTITISELG
;
A
#
# COMPACT_ATOMS: atom_id res chain seq x y z
N ILE A 1 8.84 15.22 2.59
CA ILE A 1 7.74 14.22 2.55
C ILE A 1 8.35 12.95 1.99
N MET A 2 8.28 11.84 2.73
CA MET A 2 8.77 10.54 2.26
C MET A 2 7.70 9.88 1.39
N THR A 3 8.11 9.16 0.34
CA THR A 3 7.19 8.48 -0.58
C THR A 3 7.74 7.13 -1.00
N PHE A 4 6.86 6.14 -1.13
CA PHE A 4 7.20 4.85 -1.72
C PHE A 4 7.38 5.00 -3.22
N LYS A 5 8.55 4.63 -3.75
CA LYS A 5 8.90 4.87 -5.15
C LYS A 5 9.19 3.60 -5.95
N LYS A 6 9.88 2.65 -5.34
CA LYS A 6 10.35 1.42 -5.97
C LYS A 6 10.47 0.31 -4.94
N CYS A 7 10.29 -0.92 -5.38
CA CYS A 7 10.58 -2.10 -4.58
C CYS A 7 11.15 -3.22 -5.44
N CYS A 8 11.78 -4.20 -4.79
CA CYS A 8 12.21 -5.44 -5.42
C CYS A 8 11.52 -6.59 -4.70
N ILE A 9 10.77 -7.40 -5.44
CA ILE A 9 10.06 -8.57 -4.92
C ILE A 9 10.50 -9.77 -5.74
N ASN A 10 11.07 -10.77 -5.07
CA ASN A 10 11.56 -12.00 -5.72
C ASN A 10 12.52 -11.75 -6.91
N GLY A 11 13.38 -10.73 -6.81
CA GLY A 11 14.30 -10.35 -7.89
C GLY A 11 13.71 -9.47 -8.99
N ASN A 12 12.39 -9.24 -9.00
CA ASN A 12 11.72 -8.32 -9.93
C ASN A 12 11.65 -6.92 -9.33
N ILE A 13 12.10 -5.92 -10.09
CA ILE A 13 12.08 -4.51 -9.66
C ILE A 13 10.81 -3.83 -10.19
N TYR A 14 10.05 -3.24 -9.28
CA TYR A 14 8.86 -2.44 -9.56
C TYR A 14 9.10 -0.98 -9.21
N GLY A 15 8.40 -0.08 -9.89
CA GLY A 15 8.51 1.36 -9.79
C GLY A 15 9.36 1.94 -10.92
N SER A 16 8.72 2.64 -11.85
CA SER A 16 9.36 3.22 -13.02
C SER A 16 10.02 4.59 -12.73
N SER A 17 11.15 4.85 -13.38
CA SER A 17 11.86 6.14 -13.36
C SER A 17 11.35 7.13 -14.41
N ASN A 18 10.49 6.70 -15.35
CA ASN A 18 10.09 7.49 -16.50
C ASN A 18 8.63 7.96 -16.37
N LYS A 19 8.45 9.25 -16.07
CA LYS A 19 7.16 9.94 -15.94
C LYS A 19 6.30 9.96 -17.23
N THR A 20 6.83 9.48 -18.36
CA THR A 20 6.27 9.70 -19.70
C THR A 20 5.13 8.77 -20.10
N GLU A 21 4.85 7.68 -19.38
CA GLU A 21 3.72 6.78 -19.67
C GLU A 21 2.89 6.43 -18.43
N CYS A 22 2.67 7.41 -17.55
CA CYS A 22 1.74 7.23 -16.44
C CYS A 22 0.30 7.28 -16.96
N LYS A 23 -0.23 6.14 -17.42
CA LYS A 23 -1.68 5.97 -17.59
C LYS A 23 -2.30 6.13 -16.20
N SER A 24 -3.25 7.07 -16.06
CA SER A 24 -4.02 7.24 -14.83
C SER A 24 -4.58 5.88 -14.42
N MET A 25 -4.17 5.38 -13.25
CA MET A 25 -4.61 4.07 -12.78
C MET A 25 -6.05 4.20 -12.31
N ASP A 26 -6.95 3.35 -12.82
CA ASP A 26 -8.29 3.25 -12.26
C ASP A 26 -8.18 2.56 -10.90
N LEU A 27 -8.36 3.38 -9.89
CA LEU A 27 -8.16 3.09 -8.48
C LEU A 27 -9.52 2.94 -7.78
N SER A 28 -10.63 3.05 -8.50
CA SER A 28 -12.00 2.96 -7.96
C SER A 28 -12.33 1.64 -7.25
N TRP A 29 -11.54 0.59 -7.48
CA TRP A 29 -11.71 -0.73 -6.86
C TRP A 29 -11.38 -0.73 -5.36
N ASN A 30 -10.57 0.21 -4.88
CA ASN A 30 -10.19 0.30 -3.47
C ASN A 30 -10.82 1.54 -2.84
N LYS A 31 -11.82 1.32 -1.97
CA LYS A 31 -12.56 2.38 -1.29
C LYS A 31 -11.72 3.19 -0.31
N TYR A 32 -10.58 2.65 0.11
CA TYR A 32 -9.72 3.27 1.11
C TYR A 32 -8.60 4.12 0.48
N ILE A 33 -8.64 4.53 -0.78
CA ILE A 33 -7.47 5.17 -1.38
C ILE A 33 -7.13 6.53 -0.78
N ASP A 34 -5.84 6.70 -0.48
CA ASP A 34 -5.25 7.99 -0.19
C ASP A 34 -4.85 8.68 -1.51
N LYS A 35 -5.54 9.79 -1.81
CA LYS A 35 -5.34 10.62 -3.01
C LYS A 35 -3.95 11.26 -3.09
N LYS A 36 -3.12 11.16 -2.04
CA LYS A 36 -1.78 11.74 -1.98
C LYS A 36 -0.67 10.86 -2.58
N LEU A 37 -0.96 9.62 -2.95
CA LEU A 37 0.09 8.71 -3.41
C LEU A 37 0.46 8.95 -4.89
N GLU A 38 1.74 9.24 -5.11
CA GLU A 38 2.36 9.36 -6.43
C GLU A 38 3.13 8.07 -6.82
N PHE A 39 2.63 6.89 -6.49
CA PHE A 39 3.25 5.62 -6.90
C PHE A 39 2.47 5.00 -8.04
N TYR A 40 3.16 4.79 -9.17
CA TYR A 40 2.57 4.34 -10.41
C TYR A 40 3.36 3.18 -11.00
N ASP A 41 2.89 1.96 -10.75
CA ASP A 41 3.37 0.76 -11.42
C ASP A 41 2.19 -0.17 -11.72
N GLN A 42 1.74 -0.14 -12.99
CA GLN A 42 0.64 -0.97 -13.47
C GLN A 42 0.97 -2.45 -13.43
N LEU A 43 2.24 -2.82 -13.65
CA LEU A 43 2.66 -4.22 -13.62
C LEU A 43 2.53 -4.78 -12.20
N LEU A 44 2.98 -4.02 -11.19
CA LEU A 44 2.82 -4.41 -9.79
C LEU A 44 1.34 -4.52 -9.42
N LEU A 45 0.53 -3.52 -9.78
CA LEU A 45 -0.91 -3.56 -9.53
C LEU A 45 -1.60 -4.78 -10.17
N ASP A 46 -1.33 -5.06 -11.43
CA ASP A 46 -1.92 -6.21 -12.12
C ASP A 46 -1.48 -7.52 -11.46
N THR A 47 -0.22 -7.60 -11.03
CA THR A 47 0.32 -8.77 -10.32
C THR A 47 -0.40 -8.97 -8.98
N ILE A 48 -0.60 -7.90 -8.23
CA ILE A 48 -1.35 -7.92 -6.97
C ILE A 48 -2.81 -8.33 -7.20
N ARG A 49 -3.47 -7.76 -8.21
CA ARG A 49 -4.90 -7.99 -8.49
C ARG A 49 -5.20 -9.39 -9.01
N ARG A 50 -4.27 -10.01 -9.74
CA ARG A 50 -4.39 -11.43 -10.13
C ARG A 50 -4.31 -12.35 -8.92
N ASP A 51 -3.58 -11.93 -7.88
CA ASP A 51 -3.44 -12.65 -6.61
C ASP A 51 -2.87 -14.07 -6.78
N GLU A 52 -2.07 -14.30 -7.83
CA GLU A 52 -1.51 -15.60 -8.19
C GLU A 52 -0.13 -15.85 -7.56
N ASP A 53 0.63 -14.79 -7.25
CA ASP A 53 1.98 -14.89 -6.70
C ASP A 53 1.96 -14.78 -5.16
N PRO A 54 2.21 -15.88 -4.41
CA PRO A 54 2.21 -15.85 -2.96
C PRO A 54 3.33 -14.98 -2.39
N VAL A 55 4.45 -14.80 -3.10
CA VAL A 55 5.56 -13.96 -2.63
C VAL A 55 5.18 -12.49 -2.66
N VAL A 56 4.44 -12.06 -3.69
CA VAL A 56 3.90 -10.70 -3.78
C VAL A 56 2.87 -10.45 -2.69
N ARG A 57 1.99 -11.43 -2.44
CA ARG A 57 1.00 -11.36 -1.35
C ARG A 57 1.67 -11.18 0.02
N GLU A 58 2.65 -12.02 0.34
CA GLU A 58 3.38 -11.93 1.61
C GLU A 58 4.18 -10.63 1.73
N TYR A 59 4.77 -10.13 0.63
CA TYR A 59 5.42 -8.82 0.62
C TYR A 59 4.44 -7.70 0.96
N MET A 60 3.23 -7.70 0.38
CA MET A 60 2.22 -6.69 0.66
C MET A 60 1.68 -6.79 2.09
N ARG A 61 1.47 -8.00 2.60
CA ARG A 61 1.13 -8.25 4.01
C ARG A 61 2.20 -7.71 4.95
N LEU A 62 3.48 -7.94 4.63
CA LEU A 62 4.60 -7.43 5.42
C LEU A 62 4.54 -5.89 5.51
N LEU A 63 4.29 -5.19 4.40
CA LEU A 63 4.14 -3.73 4.42
C LEU A 63 2.94 -3.25 5.25
N ALA A 64 1.85 -4.02 5.28
CA ALA A 64 0.62 -3.69 6.01
C ALA A 64 0.63 -4.13 7.50
N LEU A 65 1.59 -4.95 7.93
CA LEU A 65 1.63 -5.52 9.28
C LEU A 65 2.87 -5.13 10.09
N CYS A 66 4.05 -5.07 9.45
CA CYS A 66 5.34 -4.89 10.12
C CYS A 66 5.72 -3.42 10.34
N HIS A 67 4.91 -2.70 11.10
CA HIS A 67 5.12 -1.28 11.42
C HIS A 67 4.52 -0.90 12.78
N THR A 68 4.83 0.31 13.26
CA THR A 68 4.24 0.87 14.49
C THR A 68 3.13 1.92 14.24
N VAL A 69 2.79 2.16 12.97
CA VAL A 69 1.71 3.08 12.57
C VAL A 69 0.38 2.72 13.25
N MET A 70 -0.29 3.75 13.77
CA MET A 70 -1.65 3.69 14.32
C MET A 70 -2.65 4.25 13.31
N VAL A 71 -3.88 3.75 13.35
CA VAL A 71 -4.98 4.18 12.46
C VAL A 71 -6.13 4.71 13.29
N GLU A 72 -6.66 5.86 12.85
CA GLU A 72 -7.89 6.46 13.36
C GLU A 72 -8.88 6.61 12.22
N GLU A 73 -10.16 6.35 12.47
CA GLU A 73 -11.23 6.68 11.53
C GLU A 73 -11.77 8.08 11.86
N LYS A 74 -11.66 9.01 10.90
CA LYS A 74 -12.22 10.37 11.00
C LYS A 74 -13.09 10.64 9.80
N GLU A 75 -14.34 11.00 10.03
CA GLU A 75 -15.28 11.36 8.96
C GLU A 75 -15.41 10.27 7.86
N SER A 76 -15.33 8.98 8.25
CA SER A 76 -15.31 7.80 7.36
C SER A 76 -14.02 7.63 6.52
N GLU A 77 -12.96 8.37 6.85
CA GLU A 77 -11.64 8.24 6.23
C GLU A 77 -10.63 7.68 7.23
N LEU A 78 -9.77 6.78 6.77
CA LEU A 78 -8.66 6.27 7.58
C LEU A 78 -7.53 7.29 7.62
N VAL A 79 -7.09 7.64 8.82
CA VAL A 79 -5.96 8.54 9.07
C VAL A 79 -4.85 7.75 9.74
N TYR A 80 -3.71 7.65 9.07
CA TYR A 80 -2.53 6.97 9.60
C TYR A 80 -1.64 7.95 10.35
N GLN A 81 -1.20 7.53 11.53
CA GLN A 81 -0.30 8.28 12.40
C GLN A 81 0.94 7.42 12.66
N ALA A 82 2.09 7.91 12.22
CA ALA A 82 3.36 7.23 12.39
C ALA A 82 4.35 8.13 13.14
N ALA A 83 5.18 7.52 13.98
CA ALA A 83 6.33 8.21 14.57
C ALA A 83 7.48 8.39 13.56
N SER A 84 7.47 7.61 12.46
CA SER A 84 8.46 7.65 11.39
C SER A 84 7.78 7.92 10.03
N PRO A 85 8.25 8.90 9.26
CA PRO A 85 7.71 9.20 7.93
C PRO A 85 7.99 8.07 6.92
N ASP A 86 9.02 7.25 7.15
CA ASP A 86 9.31 6.09 6.30
C ASP A 86 8.26 5.00 6.50
N GLU A 87 7.89 4.70 7.75
CA GLU A 87 6.81 3.74 8.05
C GLU A 87 5.48 4.23 7.47
N GLU A 88 5.16 5.51 7.62
CA GLU A 88 3.95 6.10 7.03
C GLU A 88 3.89 5.89 5.52
N ALA A 89 5.00 6.12 4.82
CA ALA A 89 5.08 5.95 3.37
C ALA A 89 4.88 4.48 2.94
N LEU A 90 5.42 3.52 3.69
CA LEU A 90 5.25 2.08 3.42
C LEU A 90 3.80 1.64 3.60
N VAL A 91 3.17 2.00 4.73
CA VAL A 91 1.78 1.60 5.04
C VAL A 91 0.80 2.29 4.10
N THR A 92 1.05 3.54 3.74
CA THR A 92 0.25 4.26 2.74
C THR A 92 0.37 3.63 1.37
N ALA A 93 1.54 3.12 0.98
CA ALA A 93 1.71 2.37 -0.25
C ALA A 93 0.90 1.07 -0.23
N ALA A 94 1.02 0.28 0.84
CA ALA A 94 0.24 -0.95 1.02
C ALA A 94 -1.27 -0.69 0.91
N ARG A 95 -1.76 0.33 1.63
CA ARG A 95 -3.16 0.78 1.61
C ARG A 95 -3.64 1.04 0.19
N ASN A 96 -2.87 1.78 -0.61
CA ASN A 96 -3.28 2.12 -1.98
C ASN A 96 -3.15 0.97 -2.97
N LEU A 97 -2.24 0.03 -2.71
CA LEU A 97 -2.09 -1.21 -3.46
C LEU A 97 -3.12 -2.28 -3.05
N GLY A 98 -4.06 -1.96 -2.15
CA GLY A 98 -5.18 -2.82 -1.75
C GLY A 98 -4.97 -3.62 -0.47
N TYR A 99 -3.86 -3.44 0.23
CA TYR A 99 -3.60 -4.07 1.53
C TYR A 99 -3.72 -3.03 2.64
N VAL A 100 -4.94 -2.88 3.14
CA VAL A 100 -5.32 -1.75 3.99
C VAL A 100 -5.22 -2.13 5.45
N PHE A 101 -4.39 -1.43 6.21
CA PHE A 101 -4.37 -1.53 7.66
C PHE A 101 -5.59 -0.83 8.26
N LEU A 102 -6.50 -1.60 8.87
CA LEU A 102 -7.79 -1.11 9.36
C LEU A 102 -7.79 -0.80 10.85
N SER A 103 -7.20 -1.68 11.66
CA SER A 103 -7.15 -1.49 13.11
C SER A 103 -6.09 -2.35 13.75
N ARG A 104 -5.68 -1.94 14.96
CA ARG A 104 -4.80 -2.71 15.83
C ARG A 104 -5.35 -2.66 17.25
N THR A 105 -5.44 -3.83 17.87
CA THR A 105 -5.67 -4.00 19.31
C THR A 105 -4.38 -4.48 19.96
N GLN A 106 -4.42 -4.78 21.27
CA GLN A 106 -3.26 -5.34 21.97
C GLN A 106 -2.87 -6.73 21.44
N ASP A 107 -3.85 -7.52 20.99
CA ASP A 107 -3.64 -8.93 20.64
C ASP A 107 -3.84 -9.21 19.14
N THR A 108 -4.44 -8.27 18.40
CA THR A 108 -4.82 -8.49 16.99
C THR A 108 -4.53 -7.29 16.10
N ILE A 109 -4.23 -7.57 14.84
CA ILE A 109 -4.17 -6.59 13.76
C ILE A 109 -5.18 -7.00 12.71
N THR A 110 -5.97 -6.04 12.23
CA THR A 110 -6.97 -6.25 11.17
C THR A 110 -6.51 -5.54 9.90
N ILE A 111 -6.47 -6.28 8.80
CA ILE A 111 -6.19 -5.74 7.46
C ILE A 111 -7.31 -6.12 6.49
N SER A 112 -7.55 -5.29 5.48
CA SER A 112 -8.33 -5.63 4.28
C SER A 112 -7.37 -6.01 3.17
N GLU A 113 -7.58 -7.16 2.52
CA GLU A 113 -6.81 -7.57 1.34
C GLU A 113 -7.64 -7.33 0.07
N LEU A 114 -7.00 -6.77 -0.95
CA LEU A 114 -7.59 -6.45 -2.25
C LEU A 114 -8.76 -5.45 -2.22
N GLY A 115 -8.78 -4.54 -1.23
CA GLY A 115 -9.72 -3.41 -1.15
C GLY A 115 -10.98 -3.72 -0.36
#